data_AF-H2XMZ7-F1
#
_entry.id   AF-H2XMZ7-F1
#
_cell.length_a   1.000
_cell.length_b   1.000
_cell.length_c   1.000
_cell.angle_alpha   90.00
_cell.angle_beta   90.00
_cell.angle_gamma   90.00
#
_symmetry.space_group_name_H-M   'P 1'
#
loop_
_entity.id
_entity.type
_entity.pdbx_description
1 polymer ?
#
loop_
_entity_poly.entity_id
_entity_poly.type
_entity_poly.pdbx_seq_one_letter_code
_entity_poly.pdbx_strand_id
1 'polypeptide(L)'
;IGYGTRAITDVCPEAIILLIVQSIFGSIVDAFMVGCMFVKISQPNKRAETLMFSEKSVISLRDGKMCLMFRVGDLRNSHIVEAQIRAKLIKSRQTQEGEFMALDQTDLDVGYTTGADRLFLVTPLIICHVIDEKSPFWNMSQSDLKEEEFEIVVILEGMVEAT
;
A
#
# COMPACT_ATOMS: atom_id res chain seq x y z
N ILE A 1 6.03 -26.99 -31.48
CA ILE A 1 5.36 -28.31 -31.32
C ILE A 1 5.91 -29.33 -32.31
N GLY A 2 6.07 -29.02 -33.60
CA GLY A 2 6.88 -29.86 -34.49
C GLY A 2 6.24 -31.21 -34.84
N TYR A 3 4.98 -31.21 -35.29
CA TYR A 3 4.20 -32.40 -35.62
C TYR A 3 4.78 -33.30 -36.74
N GLY A 4 5.87 -32.91 -37.40
CA GLY A 4 6.60 -33.75 -38.35
C GLY A 4 6.03 -33.83 -39.78
N THR A 5 4.82 -33.32 -40.03
CA THR A 5 4.24 -33.28 -41.39
C THR A 5 4.93 -32.28 -42.32
N ARG A 6 5.57 -31.25 -41.76
CA ARG A 6 6.48 -30.33 -42.46
C ARG A 6 7.83 -30.38 -41.75
N ALA A 7 8.86 -30.85 -42.45
CA ALA A 7 10.21 -30.99 -41.93
C ALA A 7 11.21 -30.29 -42.87
N ILE A 8 12.28 -29.74 -42.30
CA ILE A 8 13.34 -29.08 -43.05
C ILE A 8 14.28 -30.13 -43.61
N THR A 9 14.62 -30.01 -44.88
CA THR A 9 15.63 -30.82 -45.56
C THR A 9 16.97 -30.07 -45.62
N ASP A 10 18.06 -30.81 -45.80
CA ASP A 10 19.44 -30.32 -45.88
C ASP A 10 19.79 -29.60 -47.20
N VAL A 11 18.85 -29.57 -48.14
CA VAL A 11 19.02 -28.95 -49.47
C VAL A 11 19.32 -27.45 -49.42
N CYS A 12 18.76 -26.72 -48.43
CA CYS A 12 18.93 -25.27 -48.31
C CYS A 12 19.59 -24.91 -46.95
N PRO A 13 20.86 -24.47 -46.93
CA PRO A 13 21.54 -24.10 -45.68
C PRO A 13 20.92 -22.88 -45.00
N GLU A 14 20.29 -21.98 -45.76
CA GLU A 14 19.58 -20.81 -45.21
C GLU A 14 18.41 -21.22 -44.31
N ALA A 15 17.73 -22.33 -44.63
CA ALA A 15 16.62 -22.85 -43.83
C ALA A 15 17.08 -23.36 -42.45
N ILE A 16 18.28 -23.96 -42.38
CA ILE A 16 18.89 -24.43 -41.14
C ILE A 16 19.26 -23.23 -40.24
N ILE A 17 19.88 -22.20 -40.82
CA ILE A 17 20.23 -20.96 -40.09
C ILE A 17 18.96 -20.29 -39.56
N LEU A 18 17.92 -20.18 -40.39
CA LEU A 18 16.65 -19.57 -39.99
C LEU A 18 15.99 -20.36 -38.85
N LEU A 19 16.02 -21.70 -38.88
CA LEU A 19 15.52 -22.54 -37.79
C LEU A 19 16.26 -22.29 -36.48
N ILE A 20 17.59 -22.18 -36.51
CA ILE A 20 18.40 -21.91 -35.31
C ILE A 20 18.05 -20.55 -34.73
N VAL A 21 18.01 -19.51 -35.58
CA VAL A 21 17.64 -18.15 -35.16
C VAL A 21 16.22 -18.13 -34.59
N GLN A 22 15.25 -18.75 -35.27
CA GLN A 22 13.87 -18.83 -34.80
C GLN A 22 13.76 -19.56 -33.46
N SER A 23 14.55 -20.62 -33.25
CA SER A 23 14.56 -21.37 -31.99
C SER A 23 15.12 -20.56 -30.83
N ILE A 24 16.21 -19.81 -31.07
CA ILE A 24 16.82 -18.91 -30.07
C ILE A 24 15.83 -17.79 -29.72
N PHE A 25 15.29 -17.08 -30.70
CA PHE A 25 14.32 -16.01 -30.47
C PHE A 25 13.03 -16.53 -29.82
N GLY A 26 12.54 -17.71 -30.24
CA GLY A 26 11.39 -18.35 -29.62
C GLY A 26 11.61 -18.64 -28.13
N SER A 27 12.80 -19.11 -27.77
CA SER A 27 13.17 -19.40 -26.38
C SER A 27 13.28 -18.11 -25.54
N ILE A 28 13.82 -17.03 -26.12
CA ILE A 28 13.90 -15.72 -25.47
C ILE A 28 12.50 -15.15 -25.19
N VAL A 29 11.60 -15.21 -26.18
CA VAL A 29 10.22 -14.71 -26.03
C VAL A 29 9.46 -15.52 -24.99
N ASP A 30 9.61 -16.85 -25.00
CA ASP A 30 8.95 -17.72 -24.01
C ASP A 30 9.45 -17.44 -22.59
N ALA A 31 10.77 -17.36 -22.39
CA ALA A 31 11.36 -17.02 -21.11
C ALA A 31 10.89 -15.63 -20.59
N PHE A 32 10.79 -14.65 -21.48
CA PHE A 32 10.28 -13.33 -21.14
C PHE A 32 8.81 -13.37 -20.72
N MET A 33 7.95 -14.07 -21.47
CA MET A 33 6.53 -14.20 -21.15
C MET A 33 6.31 -14.91 -19.82
N VAL A 34 6.98 -16.04 -19.59
CA VAL A 34 6.91 -16.77 -18.32
C VAL A 34 7.40 -15.89 -17.16
N GLY A 35 8.50 -15.16 -17.34
CA GLY A 35 9.02 -14.21 -16.35
C GLY A 35 8.00 -13.09 -16.03
N CYS A 36 7.41 -12.48 -17.05
CA CYS A 36 6.37 -11.46 -16.85
C CYS A 36 5.12 -12.00 -16.15
N MET A 37 4.68 -13.22 -16.52
CA MET A 37 3.55 -13.87 -15.86
C MET A 37 3.86 -14.18 -14.40
N PHE A 38 5.06 -14.70 -14.11
CA PHE A 38 5.49 -14.97 -12.74
C PHE A 38 5.48 -13.70 -11.89
N VAL A 39 6.07 -12.60 -12.36
CA VAL A 39 6.05 -11.31 -11.65
C VAL A 39 4.62 -10.83 -11.41
N LYS A 40 3.74 -10.93 -12.41
CA LYS A 40 2.34 -10.50 -12.28
C LYS A 40 1.54 -11.35 -11.28
N ILE A 41 1.82 -12.66 -11.19
CA ILE A 41 1.16 -13.57 -10.24
C ILE A 41 1.70 -13.36 -8.82
N SER A 42 3.01 -13.11 -8.70
CA SER A 42 3.67 -12.86 -7.41
C SER A 42 3.40 -11.47 -6.83
N GLN A 43 2.76 -10.57 -7.58
CA GLN A 43 2.36 -9.26 -7.04
C GLN A 43 1.33 -9.43 -5.90
N PRO A 44 1.58 -8.86 -4.72
CA PRO A 44 0.73 -9.02 -3.55
C PRO A 44 -0.58 -8.21 -3.60
N ASN A 45 -0.93 -7.60 -4.74
CA ASN A 45 -2.03 -6.65 -4.90
C ASN A 45 -3.41 -7.18 -4.45
N LYS A 46 -3.62 -8.50 -4.45
CA LYS A 46 -4.87 -9.13 -4.00
C LYS A 46 -5.06 -9.15 -2.47
N ARG A 47 -4.10 -8.63 -1.68
CA ARG A 47 -4.17 -8.66 -0.20
C ARG A 47 -4.52 -7.33 0.47
N ALA A 48 -4.48 -6.20 -0.25
CA ALA A 48 -5.11 -4.97 0.25
C ALA A 48 -6.60 -5.18 0.54
N GLU A 49 -7.24 -6.18 -0.09
CA GLU A 49 -8.65 -6.55 0.12
C GLU A 49 -8.94 -7.22 1.47
N THR A 50 -7.95 -7.84 2.15
CA THR A 50 -8.20 -8.49 3.46
C THR A 50 -7.86 -7.62 4.65
N LEU A 51 -7.16 -6.51 4.41
CA LEU A 51 -6.92 -5.47 5.39
C LEU A 51 -8.12 -4.54 5.44
N MET A 52 -8.72 -4.41 6.62
CA MET A 52 -9.88 -3.57 6.82
C MET A 52 -9.58 -2.42 7.76
N PHE A 53 -10.09 -1.25 7.41
CA PHE A 53 -10.18 -0.10 8.29
C PHE A 53 -11.63 0.08 8.74
N SER A 54 -11.83 0.66 9.92
CA SER A 54 -13.15 1.11 10.33
C SER A 54 -13.68 2.17 9.38
N GLU A 55 -14.96 2.06 9.02
CA GLU A 55 -15.66 3.05 8.17
C GLU A 55 -15.66 4.46 8.76
N LYS A 56 -15.62 4.57 10.10
CA LYS A 56 -15.65 5.84 10.81
C LYS A 56 -14.52 5.93 11.83
N SER A 57 -13.91 7.10 11.93
CA SER A 57 -13.08 7.48 13.06
C SER A 57 -13.93 8.15 14.14
N VAL A 58 -13.44 8.14 15.37
CA VAL A 58 -14.09 8.76 16.52
C VAL A 58 -13.10 9.62 17.29
N ILE A 59 -13.59 10.70 17.87
CA ILE A 59 -12.82 11.53 18.80
C ILE A 59 -13.45 11.38 20.18
N SER A 60 -12.68 10.95 21.17
CA SER A 60 -13.15 10.88 22.55
C SER A 60 -12.03 11.03 23.55
N LEU A 61 -12.40 11.26 24.81
CA LEU A 61 -11.45 11.25 25.92
C LEU A 61 -10.99 9.81 26.20
N ARG A 62 -9.69 9.62 26.35
CA ARG A 62 -9.07 8.36 26.77
C ARG A 62 -7.92 8.67 27.73
N ASP A 63 -7.97 8.13 28.94
CA ASP A 63 -6.98 8.37 29.99
C ASP A 63 -6.69 9.87 30.23
N GLY A 64 -7.75 10.69 30.18
CA GLY A 64 -7.68 12.15 30.38
C GLY A 64 -7.16 12.95 29.18
N LYS A 65 -6.88 12.31 28.04
CA LYS A 65 -6.44 12.99 26.81
C LYS A 65 -7.47 12.86 25.71
N MET A 66 -7.63 13.90 24.90
CA MET A 66 -8.47 13.84 23.71
C MET A 66 -7.73 13.06 22.62
N CYS A 67 -8.41 12.09 22.02
CA CYS A 67 -7.79 11.18 21.05
C CYS A 67 -8.68 10.99 19.83
N LEU A 68 -8.08 11.06 18.65
CA LEU A 68 -8.66 10.59 17.40
C LEU A 68 -8.33 9.11 17.23
N MET A 69 -9.34 8.28 16.99
CA MET A 69 -9.20 6.84 16.95
C MET A 69 -9.89 6.23 15.73
N PHE A 70 -9.26 5.21 15.16
CA PHE A 70 -9.81 4.37 14.10
C PHE A 70 -9.34 2.93 14.31
N ARG A 71 -10.07 1.96 13.75
CA ARG A 71 -9.73 0.55 13.91
C ARG A 71 -9.11 0.01 12.63
N VAL A 72 -8.13 -0.86 12.79
CA VAL A 72 -7.53 -1.64 11.70
C VAL A 72 -7.59 -3.12 12.06
N GLY A 73 -7.77 -3.99 11.08
CA GLY A 73 -7.78 -5.44 11.27
C GLY A 73 -7.38 -6.19 10.00
N ASP A 74 -6.87 -7.40 10.18
CA ASP A 74 -6.66 -8.36 9.10
C ASP A 74 -7.72 -9.47 9.19
N LEU A 75 -8.38 -9.75 8.08
CA LEU A 75 -9.38 -10.82 7.97
C LEU A 75 -8.76 -12.20 7.73
N ARG A 76 -7.44 -12.31 7.52
CA ARG A 76 -6.74 -13.58 7.31
C ARG A 76 -6.05 -14.10 8.57
N ASN A 77 -5.89 -15.42 8.61
CA ASN A 77 -5.10 -16.12 9.63
C ASN A 77 -3.58 -16.06 9.37
N SER A 78 -3.13 -15.47 8.25
CA SER A 78 -1.70 -15.31 7.96
C SER A 78 -1.20 -14.00 8.55
N HIS A 79 -0.01 -13.98 9.14
CA HIS A 79 0.50 -12.76 9.77
C HIS A 79 1.10 -11.78 8.75
N ILE A 80 0.90 -10.49 9.04
CA ILE A 80 1.65 -9.41 8.40
C ILE A 80 2.87 -9.15 9.27
N VAL A 81 4.04 -9.43 8.69
CA VAL A 81 5.34 -9.22 9.32
C VAL A 81 5.70 -7.74 9.16
N GLU A 82 6.21 -7.13 10.23
CA GLU A 82 6.61 -5.71 10.25
C GLU A 82 5.49 -4.74 9.83
N ALA A 83 4.26 -4.99 10.30
CA ALA A 83 3.15 -4.07 10.05
C ALA A 83 3.45 -2.69 10.67
N GLN A 84 3.39 -1.63 9.87
CA GLN A 84 3.59 -0.25 10.30
C GLN A 84 2.39 0.61 9.86
N ILE A 85 1.85 1.41 10.77
CA ILE A 85 0.74 2.33 10.47
C ILE A 85 1.23 3.77 10.40
N ARG A 86 0.73 4.52 9.42
CA ARG A 86 0.95 5.97 9.28
C ARG A 86 -0.38 6.66 9.03
N ALA A 87 -0.51 7.90 9.47
CA ALA A 87 -1.68 8.72 9.20
C ALA A 87 -1.24 10.13 8.79
N LYS A 88 -1.92 10.69 7.79
CA LYS A 88 -1.67 12.03 7.27
C LYS A 88 -2.96 12.82 7.23
N LEU A 89 -2.89 14.07 7.66
CA LEU A 89 -3.90 15.08 7.41
C LEU A 89 -3.63 15.75 6.07
N ILE A 90 -4.62 15.77 5.19
CA ILE A 90 -4.60 16.47 3.92
C ILE A 90 -5.59 17.63 4.01
N LYS A 91 -5.09 18.85 3.84
CA LYS A 91 -5.91 20.07 3.86
C LYS A 91 -5.31 21.13 2.93
N SER A 92 -6.15 21.94 2.29
CA SER A 92 -5.68 23.13 1.58
C SER A 92 -5.24 24.20 2.56
N ARG A 93 -4.05 24.79 2.37
CA ARG A 93 -3.58 25.93 3.17
C ARG A 93 -2.87 26.96 2.31
N GLN A 94 -2.79 28.19 2.83
CA GLN A 94 -1.91 29.21 2.29
C GLN A 94 -0.77 29.47 3.29
N THR A 95 0.46 29.54 2.81
CA THR A 95 1.63 29.84 3.64
C THR A 95 1.66 31.33 4.03
N GLN A 96 2.50 31.70 5.00
CA GLN A 96 2.64 33.09 5.42
C GLN A 96 3.23 33.97 4.31
N GLU A 97 4.00 33.37 3.41
CA GLU A 97 4.61 33.99 2.24
C GLU A 97 3.61 34.14 1.06
N GLY A 98 2.40 33.62 1.20
CA GLY A 98 1.32 33.75 0.22
C GLY A 98 1.22 32.59 -0.77
N GLU A 99 2.02 31.53 -0.65
CA GLU A 99 1.95 30.35 -1.50
C GLU A 99 0.70 29.52 -1.16
N PHE A 100 -0.09 29.16 -2.18
CA PHE A 100 -1.27 28.30 -2.00
C PHE A 100 -0.90 26.84 -2.23
N MET A 101 -1.10 26.02 -1.19
CA MET A 101 -0.87 24.58 -1.21
C MET A 101 -2.22 23.86 -1.19
N ALA A 102 -2.63 23.33 -2.34
CA ALA A 102 -3.94 22.70 -2.48
C ALA A 102 -4.10 21.42 -1.64
N LEU A 103 -3.05 20.60 -1.53
CA LEU A 103 -3.05 19.32 -0.81
C LEU A 103 -1.84 19.26 0.13
N ASP A 104 -1.80 20.16 1.11
CA ASP A 104 -0.74 20.11 2.11
C ASP A 104 -0.92 18.88 3.00
N GLN A 105 0.17 18.14 3.18
CA GLN A 105 0.17 16.88 3.93
C GLN A 105 0.92 17.08 5.24
N THR A 106 0.23 16.91 6.36
CA THR A 106 0.81 16.95 7.70
C THR A 106 0.71 15.57 8.34
N ASP A 107 1.82 15.03 8.86
CA ASP A 107 1.80 13.72 9.52
C ASP A 107 1.09 13.79 10.89
N LEU A 108 0.29 12.76 11.20
CA LEU A 108 -0.37 12.58 12.49
C LEU A 108 0.38 11.50 13.29
N ASP A 109 0.88 11.85 14.47
CA ASP A 109 1.59 10.88 15.32
C ASP A 109 0.62 9.83 15.89
N VAL A 110 0.75 8.60 15.41
CA VAL A 110 -0.01 7.42 15.84
C VAL A 110 0.85 6.44 16.65
N GLY A 111 1.99 6.91 17.17
CA GLY A 111 2.95 6.11 17.94
C GLY A 111 4.33 6.01 17.32
N TYR A 112 4.69 6.88 16.36
CA TYR A 112 6.00 6.86 15.70
C TYR A 112 7.13 7.11 16.70
N THR A 113 6.93 8.07 17.60
CA THR A 113 7.91 8.45 18.62
C THR A 113 8.17 7.35 19.64
N THR A 114 7.17 6.52 19.95
CA THR A 114 7.25 5.42 20.92
C THR A 114 7.52 4.07 20.26
N GLY A 115 7.44 4.00 18.92
CA GLY A 115 7.50 2.76 18.16
C GLY A 115 6.21 1.93 18.22
N ALA A 116 5.12 2.48 18.77
CA ALA A 116 3.79 1.85 18.83
C ALA A 116 3.07 1.86 17.47
N ASP A 117 3.62 2.57 16.48
CA ASP A 117 3.21 2.50 15.07
C ASP A 117 3.54 1.14 14.44
N ARG A 118 4.47 0.36 15.03
CA ARG A 118 4.76 -1.02 14.66
C ARG A 118 3.76 -1.95 15.32
N LEU A 119 2.87 -2.51 14.52
CA LEU A 119 1.71 -3.27 14.97
C LEU A 119 1.99 -4.78 14.99
N PHE A 120 1.46 -5.44 16.02
CA PHE A 120 1.28 -6.89 16.02
C PHE A 120 -0.20 -7.19 15.71
N LEU A 121 -0.54 -7.20 14.42
CA LEU A 121 -1.92 -7.23 13.94
C LEU A 121 -2.49 -8.65 13.83
N VAL A 122 -2.78 -9.29 14.97
CA VAL A 122 -3.48 -10.60 15.03
C VAL A 122 -4.97 -10.44 15.26
N THR A 123 -5.35 -9.44 16.04
CA THR A 123 -6.74 -9.05 16.31
C THR A 123 -6.94 -7.60 15.90
N PRO A 124 -8.18 -7.16 15.63
CA PRO A 124 -8.43 -5.76 15.32
C PRO A 124 -7.89 -4.82 16.41
N LEU A 125 -7.06 -3.85 16.02
CA LEU A 125 -6.43 -2.88 16.90
C LEU A 125 -7.06 -1.50 16.71
N ILE A 126 -7.20 -0.75 17.81
CA ILE A 126 -7.60 0.65 17.77
C ILE A 126 -6.33 1.48 17.74
N ILE A 127 -6.12 2.16 16.62
CA ILE A 127 -5.04 3.13 16.45
C ILE A 127 -5.49 4.45 17.05
N CYS A 128 -4.57 5.13 17.73
CA CYS A 128 -4.87 6.29 18.54
C CYS A 128 -3.87 7.40 18.25
N HIS A 129 -4.35 8.51 17.70
CA HIS A 129 -3.63 9.76 17.63
C HIS A 129 -4.03 10.62 18.83
N VAL A 130 -3.06 10.97 19.68
CA VAL A 130 -3.30 11.86 20.82
C VAL A 130 -3.33 13.29 20.30
N ILE A 131 -4.41 14.01 20.59
CA ILE A 131 -4.54 15.43 20.24
C ILE A 131 -3.83 16.23 21.35
N ASP A 132 -2.53 16.47 21.15
CA ASP A 132 -1.69 17.31 21.99
C ASP A 132 -1.36 18.65 21.29
N GLU A 133 -0.53 19.49 21.90
CA GLU A 133 -0.16 20.81 21.36
C GLU A 133 0.52 20.77 19.97
N LYS A 134 1.03 19.61 19.55
CA LYS A 134 1.64 19.41 18.23
C LYS A 134 0.64 18.88 17.20
N SER A 135 -0.51 18.40 17.66
CA SER A 135 -1.57 17.92 16.79
C SER A 135 -2.21 19.08 16.01
N PRO A 136 -2.47 18.91 14.69
CA PRO A 136 -3.22 19.90 13.93
C PRO A 136 -4.66 20.08 14.42
N PHE A 137 -5.17 19.14 15.23
CA PHE A 137 -6.50 19.19 15.82
C PHE A 137 -6.56 19.91 17.19
N TRP A 138 -5.43 20.39 17.73
CA TRP A 138 -5.37 20.95 19.10
C TRP A 138 -6.33 22.11 19.34
N ASN A 139 -6.44 23.02 18.36
CA ASN A 139 -7.29 24.20 18.45
C ASN A 139 -8.66 24.03 17.77
N MET A 140 -9.03 22.81 17.37
CA MET A 140 -10.30 22.54 16.69
C MET A 140 -11.38 22.13 17.70
N SER A 141 -12.52 22.82 17.66
CA SER A 141 -13.72 22.43 18.39
C SER A 141 -14.59 21.46 17.59
N GLN A 142 -15.62 20.90 18.23
CA GLN A 142 -16.59 20.03 17.56
C GLN A 142 -17.35 20.74 16.43
N SER A 143 -17.58 22.05 16.56
CA SER A 143 -18.25 22.85 15.53
C SER A 143 -17.33 23.04 14.32
N ASP A 144 -16.07 23.38 14.57
CA ASP A 144 -15.07 23.57 13.51
C ASP A 144 -14.86 22.28 12.71
N LEU A 145 -14.82 21.13 13.39
CA LEU A 145 -14.75 19.80 12.79
C LEU A 145 -15.88 19.50 11.77
N LYS A 146 -17.01 20.20 11.83
CA LYS A 146 -18.13 20.04 10.87
C LYS A 146 -18.08 21.02 9.70
N GLU A 147 -17.41 22.16 9.90
CA GLU A 147 -17.32 23.23 8.91
C GLU A 147 -16.04 23.13 8.08
N GLU A 148 -14.99 22.55 8.67
CA GLU A 148 -13.68 22.38 8.05
C GLU A 148 -13.66 21.24 7.02
N GLU A 149 -13.06 21.51 5.86
CA GLU A 149 -12.82 20.53 4.81
C GLU A 149 -11.39 20.00 4.90
N PHE A 150 -11.26 18.74 5.31
CA PHE A 150 -9.99 18.02 5.35
C PHE A 150 -10.21 16.51 5.19
N GLU A 151 -9.12 15.80 4.88
CA GLU A 151 -9.12 14.35 4.78
C GLU A 151 -8.01 13.76 5.65
N ILE A 152 -8.30 12.64 6.32
CA ILE A 152 -7.28 11.87 7.05
C ILE A 152 -7.02 10.60 6.26
N VAL A 153 -5.82 10.51 5.68
CA VAL A 153 -5.38 9.33 4.95
C VAL A 153 -4.58 8.44 5.89
N VAL A 154 -5.03 7.19 6.02
CA VAL A 154 -4.38 6.17 6.85
C VAL A 154 -3.72 5.14 5.93
N ILE A 155 -2.48 4.79 6.22
CA ILE A 155 -1.66 3.90 5.42
C ILE A 155 -1.14 2.79 6.33
N LEU A 156 -1.37 1.54 5.98
CA LEU A 156 -0.79 0.37 6.63
C LEU A 156 0.20 -0.29 5.66
N GLU A 157 1.47 -0.33 6.05
CA GLU A 157 2.55 -0.98 5.34
C GLU A 157 2.94 -2.28 6.06
N GLY A 158 3.43 -3.29 5.34
CA GLY A 158 3.89 -4.53 5.95
C GLY A 158 4.25 -5.59 4.91
N MET A 159 5.03 -6.60 5.33
CA MET A 159 5.43 -7.73 4.49
C MET A 159 4.57 -8.97 4.78
N VAL A 160 4.38 -9.81 3.77
CA VAL A 160 3.62 -11.05 3.89
C VAL A 160 4.57 -12.16 4.33
N GLU A 161 4.20 -12.93 5.36
CA GLU A 161 5.01 -14.03 5.92
C GLU A 161 5.34 -15.17 4.91
N ALA A 162 4.63 -15.24 3.78
CA ALA A 162 4.72 -16.32 2.80
C ALA A 162 5.26 -15.88 1.43
N THR A 163 6.42 -15.23 1.40
CA THR A 163 7.25 -15.07 0.18
C THR A 163 8.26 -16.19 0.06
#